data_AF-A0A3M1BSH3-F1
#
_entry.id   AF-A0A3M1BSH3-F1
#
_cell.length_a   1.000
_cell.length_b   1.000
_cell.length_c   1.000
_cell.angle_alpha   90.00
_cell.angle_beta   90.00
_cell.angle_gamma   90.00
#
_symmetry.space_group_name_H-M   'P 1'
#
loop_
_entity.id
_entity.type
_entity.pdbx_description
1 polymer ?
#
loop_
_entity_poly.entity_id
_entity_poly.type
_entity_poly.pdbx_seq_one_letter_code
_entity_poly.pdbx_strand_id
1 'polypeptide(L)'
;MVVLFTGIVASQNPHGEKLTIDCASCHSPEAWAIASSAWSGGELIVPTKNENVKGFSHNETNFPLTGQHANLDCRECHDNLVFEEANANCISCHTDMHQMTVGDDCTRCHTTENWLVDNIDELHFENGFPLLGQHATASCNECHTSESAVRFDRIGNDCINCHLEDFQATTSPDHQAAGYSTNCMECHDVAAEGWFWTSGTANHNFFPLTGGHEIQDCNACHSNGTFSGTPTDCFACHEEDYLATTSPNHQANGFPTDCSVCHAIEPGWPAQDFAQHDDLYFPIFSGKHKGEWNDCIE
;
A
#
# COMPACT_ATOMS: atom_id res chain seq x y z
N MET A 1 -0.72 -69.39 -56.51
CA MET A 1 -1.48 -68.71 -55.45
C MET A 1 -0.67 -67.49 -55.05
N VAL A 2 -0.95 -66.32 -55.64
CA VAL A 2 -0.24 -65.07 -55.34
C VAL A 2 -0.97 -64.44 -54.17
N VAL A 3 -0.36 -64.43 -53.00
CA VAL A 3 -0.89 -63.76 -51.81
C VAL A 3 -0.52 -62.29 -51.93
N LEU A 4 -1.48 -61.47 -52.34
CA LEU A 4 -1.40 -60.01 -52.27
C LEU A 4 -1.50 -59.60 -50.79
N PHE A 5 -0.37 -59.22 -50.19
CA PHE A 5 -0.36 -58.48 -48.94
C PHE A 5 -0.78 -57.04 -49.23
N THR A 6 -2.05 -56.73 -49.03
CA THR A 6 -2.52 -55.34 -48.89
C THR A 6 -2.16 -54.86 -47.49
N GLY A 7 -0.93 -54.40 -47.31
CA GLY A 7 -0.53 -53.67 -46.12
C GLY A 7 -1.20 -52.30 -46.14
N ILE A 8 -2.20 -52.10 -45.29
CA ILE A 8 -2.74 -50.78 -45.00
C ILE A 8 -1.67 -50.07 -44.16
N VAL A 9 -0.88 -49.20 -44.79
CA VAL A 9 -0.04 -48.25 -44.07
C VAL A 9 -1.02 -47.21 -43.50
N ALA A 10 -1.39 -47.36 -42.22
CA ALA A 10 -2.09 -46.30 -41.52
C ALA A 10 -1.13 -45.09 -41.48
N SER A 11 -1.51 -43.99 -42.12
CA SER A 11 -0.73 -42.75 -42.03
C SER A 11 -0.71 -42.32 -40.57
N GLN A 12 0.44 -42.40 -39.91
CA GLN A 12 0.59 -41.85 -38.58
C GLN A 12 0.47 -40.32 -38.67
N ASN A 13 -0.33 -39.72 -37.79
CA ASN A 13 -0.41 -38.26 -37.68
C ASN A 13 0.97 -37.76 -37.24
N PRO A 14 1.71 -37.00 -38.08
CA PRO A 14 3.04 -36.52 -37.73
C PRO A 14 3.01 -35.48 -36.59
N HIS A 15 1.82 -35.04 -36.18
CA HIS A 15 1.61 -34.05 -35.14
C HIS A 15 1.26 -34.67 -33.76
N GLY A 16 1.43 -35.99 -33.63
CA GLY A 16 1.09 -36.73 -32.41
C GLY A 16 -0.37 -37.15 -32.34
N GLU A 17 -0.72 -37.88 -31.27
CA GLU A 17 -2.04 -38.52 -31.12
C GLU A 17 -3.11 -37.58 -30.57
N LYS A 18 -2.72 -36.46 -29.96
CA LYS A 18 -3.62 -35.54 -29.25
C LYS A 18 -4.08 -34.35 -30.09
N LEU A 19 -3.49 -34.11 -31.25
CA LEU A 19 -4.01 -33.11 -32.18
C LEU A 19 -5.28 -33.66 -32.85
N THR A 20 -6.44 -33.13 -32.43
CA THR A 20 -7.77 -33.59 -32.87
C THR A 20 -8.44 -32.68 -33.91
N ILE A 21 -7.72 -31.68 -34.42
CA ILE A 21 -8.23 -30.77 -35.46
C ILE A 21 -8.34 -31.50 -36.82
N ASP A 22 -9.33 -31.11 -37.63
CA ASP A 22 -9.45 -31.60 -39.00
C ASP A 22 -8.20 -31.21 -39.81
N CYS A 23 -7.62 -32.18 -40.53
CA CYS A 23 -6.45 -31.96 -41.38
C CYS A 23 -6.68 -30.83 -42.41
N ALA A 24 -7.92 -30.67 -42.89
CA ALA A 24 -8.30 -29.65 -43.86
C ALA A 24 -8.28 -28.22 -43.28
N SER A 25 -8.24 -28.07 -41.95
CA SER A 25 -8.07 -26.76 -41.29
C SER A 25 -6.66 -26.20 -41.48
N CYS A 26 -5.69 -27.04 -41.85
CA CYS A 26 -4.30 -26.64 -42.03
C CYS A 26 -3.72 -26.99 -43.40
N HIS A 27 -4.17 -28.09 -44.00
CA HIS A 27 -3.66 -28.60 -45.27
C HIS A 27 -4.71 -28.51 -46.37
N SER A 28 -4.25 -28.32 -47.61
CA SER A 28 -5.10 -28.52 -48.79
C SER A 28 -4.56 -29.67 -49.65
N PRO A 29 -5.41 -30.33 -50.46
CA PRO A 29 -4.96 -31.34 -51.41
C PRO A 29 -3.87 -30.83 -52.39
N GLU A 30 -3.87 -29.53 -52.68
CA GLU A 30 -2.92 -28.87 -53.57
C GLU A 30 -1.65 -28.38 -52.85
N ALA A 31 -1.72 -28.17 -51.52
CA ALA A 31 -0.62 -27.67 -50.70
C ALA A 31 -0.63 -28.33 -49.32
N TRP A 32 0.08 -29.46 -49.22
CA TRP A 32 0.31 -30.15 -47.94
C TRP A 32 1.46 -29.53 -47.13
N ALA A 33 2.41 -28.88 -47.82
CA ALA A 33 3.45 -28.09 -47.18
C ALA A 33 2.95 -26.66 -46.95
N ILE A 34 2.85 -26.26 -45.69
CA ILE A 34 2.45 -24.90 -45.30
C ILE A 34 3.71 -24.02 -45.37
N ALA A 35 3.71 -23.05 -46.27
CA ALA A 35 4.77 -22.05 -46.33
C ALA A 35 4.64 -21.07 -45.15
N SER A 36 5.76 -20.52 -44.68
CA SER A 36 5.78 -19.48 -43.63
C SER A 36 4.92 -18.27 -43.99
N SER A 37 4.85 -17.92 -45.28
CA SER A 37 4.01 -16.83 -45.81
C SER A 37 2.50 -17.08 -45.72
N ALA A 38 2.07 -18.29 -45.38
CA ALA A 38 0.66 -18.59 -45.14
C ALA A 38 0.19 -18.11 -43.74
N TRP A 39 1.10 -17.62 -42.89
CA TRP A 39 0.78 -17.18 -41.54
C TRP A 39 0.81 -15.66 -41.44
N SER A 40 -0.21 -15.10 -40.80
CA SER A 40 -0.28 -13.67 -40.50
C SER A 40 -1.12 -13.44 -39.25
N GLY A 41 -0.58 -12.71 -38.26
CA GLY A 41 -1.32 -12.34 -37.05
C GLY A 41 -1.75 -13.54 -36.19
N GLY A 42 -0.91 -14.58 -36.09
CA GLY A 42 -1.21 -15.82 -35.37
C GLY A 42 -2.30 -16.71 -35.99
N GLU A 43 -2.72 -16.41 -37.21
CA GLU A 43 -3.71 -17.16 -37.97
C GLU A 43 -3.11 -17.78 -39.23
N LEU A 44 -3.49 -19.02 -39.51
CA LEU A 44 -3.20 -19.67 -40.77
C LEU A 44 -4.19 -19.22 -41.83
N ILE A 45 -3.69 -18.59 -42.88
CA ILE A 45 -4.44 -18.28 -44.08
C ILE A 45 -4.10 -19.36 -45.10
N VAL A 46 -4.96 -20.36 -45.27
CA VAL A 46 -4.76 -21.42 -46.26
C VAL A 46 -5.13 -20.89 -47.65
N PRO A 47 -4.17 -20.74 -48.59
CA PRO A 47 -4.50 -20.29 -49.93
C PRO A 47 -5.12 -21.45 -50.70
N THR A 48 -6.41 -21.37 -51.02
CA THR A 48 -7.04 -22.30 -51.97
C THR A 48 -7.20 -21.64 -53.33
N LYS A 49 -7.44 -22.44 -54.38
CA LYS A 49 -7.54 -21.98 -55.77
C LYS A 49 -8.66 -20.94 -56.00
N ASN A 50 -9.67 -20.89 -55.13
CA ASN A 50 -10.90 -20.10 -55.31
C ASN A 50 -11.29 -19.21 -54.11
N GLU A 51 -10.70 -19.39 -52.92
CA GLU A 51 -10.94 -18.55 -51.73
C GLU A 51 -9.86 -18.74 -50.64
N ASN A 52 -9.64 -17.71 -49.81
CA ASN A 52 -8.86 -17.87 -48.58
C ASN A 52 -9.79 -18.45 -47.51
N VAL A 53 -9.55 -19.69 -47.07
CA VAL A 53 -10.33 -20.30 -45.99
C VAL A 53 -9.63 -20.02 -44.66
N LYS A 54 -10.42 -19.62 -43.66
CA LYS A 54 -9.93 -19.41 -42.29
C LYS A 54 -9.38 -20.73 -41.74
N GLY A 55 -8.07 -20.80 -41.52
CA GLY A 55 -7.40 -21.97 -40.96
C GLY A 55 -7.33 -21.94 -39.43
N PHE A 56 -6.45 -22.76 -38.87
CA PHE A 56 -6.15 -22.75 -37.42
C PHE A 56 -5.75 -21.36 -36.91
N SER A 57 -6.21 -21.01 -35.70
CA SER A 57 -5.90 -19.74 -35.03
C SER A 57 -5.46 -19.97 -33.58
N HIS A 58 -4.37 -19.32 -33.17
CA HIS A 58 -3.90 -19.36 -31.77
C HIS A 58 -4.88 -18.74 -30.78
N ASN A 59 -5.80 -17.89 -31.23
CA ASN A 59 -6.86 -17.30 -30.40
C ASN A 59 -7.85 -18.34 -29.87
N GLU A 60 -7.84 -19.56 -30.42
CA GLU A 60 -8.66 -20.69 -29.97
C GLU A 60 -7.92 -21.56 -28.94
N THR A 61 -6.69 -21.20 -28.59
CA THR A 61 -5.84 -21.92 -27.63
C THR A 61 -5.68 -21.15 -26.32
N ASN A 62 -5.03 -21.77 -25.34
CA ASN A 62 -4.67 -21.11 -24.08
C ASN A 62 -3.47 -20.14 -24.23
N PHE A 63 -2.89 -20.03 -25.43
CA PHE A 63 -1.76 -19.15 -25.71
C PHE A 63 -2.06 -18.28 -26.95
N PRO A 64 -2.94 -17.28 -26.81
CA PRO A 64 -3.23 -16.35 -27.90
C PRO A 64 -1.97 -15.50 -28.21
N LEU A 65 -1.56 -15.51 -29.47
CA LEU A 65 -0.41 -14.71 -29.92
C LEU A 65 -0.82 -13.25 -30.02
N THR A 66 -0.30 -12.44 -29.11
CA THR A 66 -0.56 -11.00 -28.99
C THR A 66 0.75 -10.21 -29.05
N GLY A 67 0.65 -8.90 -29.30
CA GLY A 67 1.81 -8.02 -29.51
C GLY A 67 2.80 -8.57 -30.53
N GLN A 68 4.08 -8.60 -30.16
CA GLN A 68 5.16 -9.03 -31.06
C GLN A 68 5.10 -10.52 -31.42
N HIS A 69 4.52 -11.36 -30.54
CA HIS A 69 4.40 -12.79 -30.79
C HIS A 69 3.47 -13.11 -31.97
N ALA A 70 2.52 -12.22 -32.30
CA ALA A 70 1.60 -12.41 -33.43
C ALA A 70 2.28 -12.46 -34.81
N ASN A 71 3.52 -11.99 -34.90
CA ASN A 71 4.29 -11.92 -36.15
C ASN A 71 5.39 -12.99 -36.25
N LEU A 72 5.51 -13.89 -35.27
CA LEU A 72 6.52 -14.95 -35.28
C LEU A 72 6.13 -16.08 -36.23
N ASP A 73 7.13 -16.73 -36.82
CA ASP A 73 6.94 -17.99 -37.53
C ASP A 73 6.65 -19.10 -36.50
N CYS A 74 5.78 -20.05 -36.85
CA CYS A 74 5.41 -21.13 -35.93
C CYS A 74 6.61 -21.96 -35.46
N ARG A 75 7.66 -22.06 -36.28
CA ARG A 75 8.89 -22.80 -35.96
C ARG A 75 9.74 -22.14 -34.89
N GLU A 76 9.52 -20.86 -34.59
CA GLU A 76 10.21 -20.16 -33.50
C GLU A 76 9.72 -20.63 -32.12
N CYS A 77 8.52 -21.23 -32.04
CA CYS A 77 7.95 -21.78 -30.82
C CYS A 77 7.77 -23.30 -30.86
N HIS A 78 7.53 -23.85 -32.05
CA HIS A 78 7.35 -25.28 -32.28
C HIS A 78 8.58 -25.89 -32.97
N ASP A 79 9.52 -26.38 -32.16
CA ASP A 79 10.76 -27.03 -32.61
C ASP A 79 10.51 -28.33 -33.40
N ASN A 80 9.31 -28.91 -33.24
CA ASN A 80 8.89 -30.12 -33.91
C ASN A 80 7.39 -30.06 -34.28
N LEU A 81 6.91 -31.09 -34.98
CA LEU A 81 5.53 -31.13 -35.48
C LEU A 81 4.49 -31.52 -34.40
N VAL A 82 4.91 -31.97 -33.23
CA VAL A 82 4.07 -32.29 -32.07
C VAL A 82 3.80 -30.99 -31.30
N PHE A 83 2.84 -30.22 -31.80
CA PHE A 83 2.61 -28.82 -31.37
C PHE A 83 2.36 -28.63 -29.86
N GLU A 84 1.88 -29.66 -29.16
CA GLU A 84 1.63 -29.62 -27.71
C GLU A 84 2.88 -29.60 -26.83
N GLU A 85 4.06 -29.88 -27.39
CA GLU A 85 5.32 -29.87 -26.65
C GLU A 85 5.88 -28.45 -26.47
N ALA A 86 5.32 -27.46 -27.17
CA ALA A 86 5.72 -26.07 -27.01
C ALA A 86 5.36 -25.55 -25.62
N ASN A 87 6.34 -24.93 -24.95
CA ASN A 87 6.17 -24.35 -23.63
C ASN A 87 5.73 -22.89 -23.75
N ALA A 88 4.65 -22.55 -23.06
CA ALA A 88 4.06 -21.22 -23.03
C ALA A 88 4.71 -20.27 -22.00
N ASN A 89 5.58 -20.77 -21.13
CA ASN A 89 6.23 -19.97 -20.10
C ASN A 89 7.27 -19.03 -20.73
N CYS A 90 7.29 -17.76 -20.35
CA CYS A 90 8.18 -16.76 -20.95
C CYS A 90 9.66 -17.19 -20.93
N ILE A 91 10.11 -17.79 -19.81
CA ILE A 91 11.47 -18.27 -19.59
C ILE A 91 11.91 -19.42 -20.53
N SER A 92 10.98 -20.16 -21.15
CA SER A 92 11.40 -21.20 -22.10
C SER A 92 12.04 -20.65 -23.37
N CYS A 93 11.76 -19.39 -23.70
CA CYS A 93 12.31 -18.70 -24.87
C CYS A 93 13.13 -17.45 -24.50
N HIS A 94 12.74 -16.74 -23.44
CA HIS A 94 13.39 -15.51 -23.02
C HIS A 94 14.30 -15.74 -21.81
N THR A 95 15.57 -15.37 -21.96
CA THR A 95 16.51 -15.35 -20.85
C THR A 95 16.17 -14.22 -19.89
N ASP A 96 15.98 -14.55 -18.62
CA ASP A 96 15.77 -13.54 -17.58
C ASP A 96 17.02 -12.66 -17.40
N MET A 97 16.81 -11.34 -17.50
CA MET A 97 17.86 -10.34 -17.32
C MET A 97 18.00 -9.91 -15.85
N HIS A 98 17.00 -10.22 -15.02
CA HIS A 98 16.93 -9.80 -13.63
C HIS A 98 17.61 -10.78 -12.66
N GLN A 99 18.21 -11.86 -13.19
CA GLN A 99 18.92 -12.88 -12.41
C GLN A 99 18.06 -13.50 -11.30
N MET A 100 16.78 -13.75 -11.62
CA MET A 100 15.76 -14.31 -10.75
C MET A 100 15.41 -13.46 -9.52
N THR A 101 15.86 -12.20 -9.45
CA THR A 101 15.59 -11.33 -8.29
C THR A 101 14.13 -10.91 -8.18
N VAL A 102 13.38 -10.94 -9.28
CA VAL A 102 11.95 -10.57 -9.34
C VAL A 102 11.03 -11.76 -9.65
N GLY A 103 11.56 -12.99 -9.68
CA GLY A 103 10.79 -14.21 -10.01
C GLY A 103 10.57 -14.42 -11.52
N ASP A 104 9.66 -15.33 -11.86
CA ASP A 104 9.36 -15.78 -13.23
C ASP A 104 7.99 -15.32 -13.76
N ASP A 105 7.21 -14.58 -12.97
CA ASP A 105 5.97 -13.94 -13.41
C ASP A 105 6.28 -12.66 -14.20
N CYS A 106 6.79 -12.84 -15.42
CA CYS A 106 7.16 -11.74 -16.30
C CYS A 106 5.97 -10.82 -16.62
N THR A 107 4.75 -11.38 -16.65
CA THR A 107 3.52 -10.65 -17.02
C THR A 107 3.07 -9.65 -15.97
N ARG A 108 3.64 -9.70 -14.77
CA ARG A 108 3.44 -8.68 -13.74
C ARG A 108 3.97 -7.30 -14.15
N CYS A 109 5.04 -7.26 -14.95
CA CYS A 109 5.70 -6.00 -15.34
C CYS A 109 5.77 -5.80 -16.86
N HIS A 110 5.89 -6.89 -17.61
CA HIS A 110 6.09 -6.84 -19.07
C HIS A 110 4.84 -7.29 -19.80
N THR A 111 4.67 -6.75 -21.01
CA THR A 111 3.57 -7.15 -21.90
C THR A 111 4.12 -7.81 -23.15
N THR A 112 3.27 -8.47 -23.91
CA THR A 112 3.64 -9.04 -25.21
C THR A 112 3.96 -7.98 -26.26
N GLU A 113 3.66 -6.70 -26.01
CA GLU A 113 3.99 -5.60 -26.90
C GLU A 113 5.48 -5.23 -26.83
N ASN A 114 6.05 -5.20 -25.61
CA ASN A 114 7.45 -4.91 -25.35
C ASN A 114 7.82 -5.13 -23.87
N TRP A 115 9.13 -5.13 -23.60
CA TRP A 115 9.74 -5.28 -22.27
C TRP A 115 9.87 -3.97 -21.48
N LEU A 116 9.37 -2.84 -21.99
CA LEU A 116 9.46 -1.57 -21.26
C LEU A 116 8.44 -1.55 -20.12
N VAL A 117 8.84 -0.93 -19.02
CA VAL A 117 7.99 -0.72 -17.83
C VAL A 117 7.91 0.78 -17.60
N ASP A 118 6.71 1.34 -17.70
CA ASP A 118 6.44 2.77 -17.56
C ASP A 118 5.68 3.12 -16.26
N ASN A 119 5.17 2.12 -15.55
CA ASN A 119 4.39 2.25 -14.31
C ASN A 119 5.22 1.96 -13.04
N ILE A 120 6.50 2.36 -13.02
CA ILE A 120 7.41 2.08 -11.89
C ILE A 120 6.90 2.66 -10.57
N ASP A 121 6.28 3.84 -10.58
CA ASP A 121 5.73 4.47 -9.37
C ASP A 121 4.57 3.66 -8.77
N GLU A 122 3.70 3.11 -9.63
CA GLU A 122 2.59 2.25 -9.22
C GLU A 122 3.10 0.93 -8.64
N LEU A 123 4.11 0.31 -9.28
CA LEU A 123 4.74 -0.90 -8.77
C LEU A 123 5.35 -0.67 -7.37
N HIS A 124 6.02 0.47 -7.15
CA HIS A 124 6.54 0.83 -5.83
C HIS A 124 5.41 1.00 -4.79
N PHE A 125 4.32 1.67 -5.17
CA PHE A 125 3.15 1.85 -4.34
C PHE A 125 2.51 0.51 -3.94
N GLU A 126 2.23 -0.36 -4.90
CA GLU A 126 1.62 -1.68 -4.68
C GLU A 126 2.47 -2.61 -3.81
N ASN A 127 3.79 -2.40 -3.81
CA ASN A 127 4.74 -3.20 -3.01
C ASN A 127 5.08 -2.56 -1.67
N GLY A 128 4.36 -1.51 -1.26
CA GLY A 128 4.43 -0.95 0.10
C GLY A 128 5.58 0.02 0.32
N PHE A 129 6.13 0.62 -0.74
CA PHE A 129 7.07 1.73 -0.65
C PHE A 129 6.69 2.82 -1.67
N PRO A 130 5.65 3.63 -1.39
CA PRO A 130 5.21 4.64 -2.34
C PRO A 130 6.28 5.73 -2.50
N LEU A 131 6.65 6.05 -3.74
CA LEU A 131 7.62 7.10 -4.06
C LEU A 131 6.98 8.48 -3.89
N LEU A 132 6.89 8.94 -2.64
CA LEU A 132 6.28 10.21 -2.24
C LEU A 132 7.31 11.18 -1.67
N GLY A 133 6.97 12.48 -1.70
CA GLY A 133 7.82 13.55 -1.19
C GLY A 133 9.21 13.50 -1.84
N GLN A 134 10.26 13.53 -1.03
CA GLN A 134 11.65 13.50 -1.52
C GLN A 134 12.02 12.18 -2.20
N HIS A 135 11.41 11.05 -1.81
CA HIS A 135 11.66 9.75 -2.45
C HIS A 135 11.18 9.71 -3.91
N ALA A 136 10.22 10.55 -4.30
CA ALA A 136 9.78 10.68 -5.68
C ALA A 136 10.85 11.27 -6.61
N THR A 137 11.84 11.96 -6.05
CA THR A 137 12.93 12.62 -6.80
C THR A 137 14.29 11.95 -6.61
N ALA A 138 14.36 10.94 -5.73
CA ALA A 138 15.57 10.17 -5.49
C ALA A 138 15.99 9.44 -6.77
N SER A 139 17.30 9.36 -7.00
CA SER A 139 17.80 8.56 -8.12
C SER A 139 17.67 7.08 -7.77
N CYS A 140 17.25 6.25 -8.73
CA CYS A 140 16.96 4.82 -8.46
C CYS A 140 18.14 4.09 -7.80
N ASN A 141 19.37 4.46 -8.16
CA ASN A 141 20.61 3.85 -7.66
C ASN A 141 20.97 4.26 -6.22
N GLU A 142 20.29 5.26 -5.64
CA GLU A 142 20.45 5.61 -4.22
C GLU A 142 19.86 4.52 -3.31
N CYS A 143 18.84 3.80 -3.80
CA CYS A 143 18.25 2.65 -3.12
C CYS A 143 18.68 1.33 -3.77
N HIS A 144 18.55 1.20 -5.09
CA HIS A 144 18.90 -0.01 -5.84
C HIS A 144 20.40 -0.05 -6.15
N THR A 145 21.19 -0.40 -5.13
CA THR A 145 22.67 -0.44 -5.20
C THR A 145 23.22 -1.75 -5.78
N SER A 146 22.40 -2.55 -6.46
CA SER A 146 22.78 -3.84 -7.04
C SER A 146 23.86 -3.66 -8.13
N GLU A 147 24.57 -4.75 -8.45
CA GLU A 147 25.69 -4.71 -9.42
C GLU A 147 25.30 -4.28 -10.84
N SER A 148 24.01 -4.37 -11.20
CA SER A 148 23.48 -3.93 -12.49
C SER A 148 22.15 -3.19 -12.32
N ALA A 149 21.84 -2.31 -13.27
CA ALA A 149 20.61 -1.51 -13.28
C ALA A 149 19.31 -2.31 -13.52
N VAL A 150 19.43 -3.61 -13.80
CA VAL A 150 18.30 -4.52 -14.07
C VAL A 150 18.19 -5.62 -13.02
N ARG A 151 19.05 -5.59 -12.00
CA ARG A 151 18.97 -6.49 -10.85
C ARG A 151 18.27 -5.75 -9.71
N PHE A 152 17.10 -6.23 -9.30
CA PHE A 152 16.29 -5.56 -8.29
C PHE A 152 16.23 -6.42 -7.03
N ASP A 153 17.21 -6.22 -6.15
CA ASP A 153 17.14 -6.83 -4.82
C ASP A 153 15.97 -6.27 -4.03
N ARG A 154 15.36 -7.12 -3.21
CA ARG A 154 14.35 -6.66 -2.26
C ARG A 154 15.00 -5.78 -1.20
N ILE A 155 14.74 -4.50 -1.28
CA ILE A 155 15.05 -3.52 -0.25
C ILE A 155 13.86 -3.51 0.72
N GLY A 156 14.12 -3.62 2.02
CA GLY A 156 13.06 -3.50 3.02
C GLY A 156 12.41 -2.11 2.97
N ASN A 157 11.19 -1.98 3.49
CA ASN A 157 10.45 -0.72 3.51
C ASN A 157 10.42 -0.05 4.90
N ASP A 158 11.18 -0.56 5.87
CA ASP A 158 11.30 0.11 7.18
C ASP A 158 12.17 1.35 7.06
N CYS A 159 11.60 2.51 7.37
CA CYS A 159 12.27 3.81 7.29
C CYS A 159 13.63 3.82 8.00
N ILE A 160 13.69 3.18 9.17
CA ILE A 160 14.87 3.16 10.03
C ILE A 160 16.06 2.42 9.41
N ASN A 161 15.83 1.53 8.44
CA ASN A 161 16.93 0.83 7.78
C ASN A 161 17.85 1.78 6.99
N CYS A 162 17.33 2.94 6.60
CA CYS A 162 18.10 4.00 5.94
C CYS A 162 18.28 5.23 6.84
N HIS A 163 17.22 5.64 7.56
CA HIS A 163 17.18 6.89 8.32
C HIS A 163 17.54 6.73 9.81
N LEU A 164 18.27 5.68 10.21
CA LEU A 164 18.70 5.51 11.60
C LEU A 164 19.63 6.64 12.05
N GLU A 165 20.57 7.04 11.21
CA GLU A 165 21.51 8.12 11.53
C GLU A 165 20.77 9.45 11.69
N ASP A 166 19.82 9.76 10.80
CA ASP A 166 18.97 10.95 10.89
C ASP A 166 18.13 10.94 12.18
N PHE A 167 17.52 9.79 12.50
CA PHE A 167 16.74 9.60 13.73
C PHE A 167 17.59 9.87 14.98
N GLN A 168 18.82 9.35 15.02
CA GLN A 168 19.72 9.50 16.16
C GLN A 168 20.33 10.90 16.26
N ALA A 169 20.56 11.58 15.14
CA ALA A 169 21.17 12.90 15.09
C ALA A 169 20.19 14.05 15.42
N THR A 170 18.88 13.78 15.41
CA THR A 170 17.86 14.81 15.67
C THR A 170 17.87 15.20 17.15
N THR A 171 17.96 16.51 17.42
CA THR A 171 18.05 17.08 18.80
C THR A 171 16.87 18.00 19.15
N SER A 172 15.96 18.26 18.22
CA SER A 172 14.82 19.16 18.44
C SER A 172 13.57 18.66 17.67
N PRO A 173 12.65 17.94 18.35
CA PRO A 173 12.85 17.28 19.65
C PRO A 173 13.90 16.16 19.57
N ASP A 174 14.63 15.90 20.65
CA ASP A 174 15.60 14.79 20.70
C ASP A 174 14.87 13.44 20.77
N HIS A 175 14.86 12.71 19.66
CA HIS A 175 14.13 11.44 19.54
C HIS A 175 14.66 10.36 20.49
N GLN A 176 15.98 10.31 20.71
CA GLN A 176 16.60 9.28 21.54
C GLN A 176 16.37 9.56 23.02
N ALA A 177 16.58 10.80 23.44
CA ALA A 177 16.36 11.22 24.83
C ALA A 177 14.90 11.09 25.23
N ALA A 178 13.97 11.38 24.30
CA ALA A 178 12.54 11.25 24.52
C ALA A 178 12.02 9.81 24.40
N GLY A 179 12.83 8.87 23.89
CA GLY A 179 12.43 7.46 23.74
C GLY A 179 11.33 7.25 22.70
N TYR A 180 11.31 8.03 21.62
CA TYR A 180 10.29 7.92 20.58
C TYR A 180 10.39 6.62 19.80
N SER A 181 9.25 6.17 19.28
CA SER A 181 9.15 4.98 18.45
C SER A 181 9.87 5.19 17.11
N THR A 182 10.24 4.11 16.44
CA THR A 182 10.72 4.13 15.05
C THR A 182 9.58 4.12 14.03
N ASN A 183 8.33 4.22 14.49
CA ASN A 183 7.17 4.36 13.63
C ASN A 183 6.99 5.84 13.26
N CYS A 184 7.82 6.29 12.32
CA CYS A 184 7.94 7.71 11.95
C CYS A 184 6.61 8.37 11.58
N MET A 185 5.67 7.60 11.02
CA MET A 185 4.36 8.08 10.58
C MET A 185 3.43 8.52 11.71
N GLU A 186 3.78 8.25 12.98
CA GLU A 186 3.06 8.79 14.14
C GLU A 186 3.18 10.34 14.20
N CYS A 187 4.26 10.89 13.67
CA CYS A 187 4.59 12.32 13.77
C CYS A 187 4.95 12.96 12.42
N HIS A 188 5.47 12.19 11.47
CA HIS A 188 5.96 12.67 10.17
C HIS A 188 5.06 12.20 9.03
N ASP A 189 4.82 13.08 8.06
CA ASP A 189 4.12 12.75 6.83
C ASP A 189 5.12 12.58 5.67
N VAL A 190 5.21 11.38 5.12
CA VAL A 190 6.10 11.04 4.00
C VAL A 190 5.71 11.75 2.69
N ALA A 191 4.48 12.25 2.60
CA ALA A 191 3.99 13.00 1.45
C ALA A 191 4.22 14.51 1.59
N ALA A 192 4.67 15.01 2.75
CA ALA A 192 4.95 16.42 2.94
C ALA A 192 6.17 16.87 2.11
N GLU A 193 6.17 18.16 1.73
CA GLU A 193 7.26 18.81 0.97
C GLU A 193 8.61 18.84 1.74
N GLY A 194 8.61 18.48 3.02
CA GLY A 194 9.82 18.37 3.82
C GLY A 194 9.64 17.46 5.03
N TRP A 195 10.77 17.05 5.61
CA TRP A 195 10.81 16.23 6.81
C TRP A 195 10.71 17.08 8.08
N PHE A 196 9.57 17.73 8.25
CA PHE A 196 9.25 18.48 9.47
C PHE A 196 8.11 17.78 10.21
N TRP A 197 8.00 18.09 11.51
CA TRP A 197 6.83 17.70 12.27
C TRP A 197 5.59 18.36 11.66
N THR A 198 4.67 17.56 11.16
CA THR A 198 3.41 18.06 10.62
C THR A 198 2.45 18.30 11.79
N SER A 199 2.27 19.58 12.14
CA SER A 199 1.23 20.00 13.07
C SER A 199 -0.13 19.55 12.53
N GLY A 200 -0.76 18.59 13.21
CA GLY A 200 -2.04 17.99 12.79
C GLY A 200 -2.05 16.46 12.71
N THR A 201 -0.89 15.81 12.64
CA THR A 201 -0.81 14.32 12.73
C THR A 201 -1.16 13.86 14.15
N ALA A 202 -0.68 14.58 15.16
CA ALA A 202 -1.09 14.44 16.55
C ALA A 202 -2.34 15.29 16.83
N ASN A 203 -3.53 14.75 16.55
CA ASN A 203 -4.80 15.42 16.76
C ASN A 203 -5.12 15.54 18.26
N HIS A 204 -5.12 16.78 18.77
CA HIS A 204 -5.48 17.11 20.16
C HIS A 204 -6.81 17.88 20.25
N ASN A 205 -7.69 17.78 19.25
CA ASN A 205 -8.96 18.51 19.24
C ASN A 205 -9.88 18.16 20.44
N PHE A 206 -9.63 17.01 21.09
CA PHE A 206 -10.32 16.57 22.29
C PHE A 206 -9.71 17.10 23.60
N PHE A 207 -8.46 17.57 23.57
CA PHE A 207 -7.76 18.14 24.72
C PHE A 207 -6.96 19.39 24.27
N PRO A 208 -7.54 20.59 24.37
CA PRO A 208 -6.90 21.81 23.91
C PRO A 208 -5.56 22.06 24.63
N LEU A 209 -4.47 22.15 23.85
CA LEU A 209 -3.13 22.52 24.35
C LEU A 209 -3.01 24.03 24.49
N THR A 210 -3.76 24.62 25.43
CA THR A 210 -3.77 26.07 25.71
C THR A 210 -3.42 26.36 27.17
N GLY A 211 -2.96 27.59 27.42
CA GLY A 211 -2.61 28.04 28.77
C GLY A 211 -1.54 27.15 29.42
N GLY A 212 -1.85 26.59 30.60
CA GLY A 212 -0.93 25.70 31.32
C GLY A 212 -0.64 24.36 30.62
N HIS A 213 -1.49 23.95 29.67
CA HIS A 213 -1.31 22.73 28.87
C HIS A 213 -0.55 22.97 27.56
N GLU A 214 -0.11 24.20 27.28
CA GLU A 214 0.75 24.51 26.14
C GLU A 214 2.21 24.12 26.44
N ILE A 215 2.41 22.83 26.72
CA ILE A 215 3.70 22.24 27.10
C ILE A 215 4.38 21.71 25.84
N GLN A 216 5.63 22.11 25.61
CA GLN A 216 6.42 21.68 24.46
C GLN A 216 7.04 20.27 24.63
N ASP A 217 7.08 19.77 25.86
CA ASP A 217 7.55 18.42 26.19
C ASP A 217 6.38 17.44 26.21
N CYS A 218 6.26 16.65 25.14
CA CYS A 218 5.20 15.63 25.02
C CYS A 218 5.24 14.63 26.18
N ASN A 219 6.42 14.33 26.73
CA ASN A 219 6.58 13.37 27.82
C ASN A 219 6.05 13.88 29.15
N ALA A 220 5.71 15.18 29.24
CA ALA A 220 4.97 15.71 30.39
C ALA A 220 3.58 15.07 30.53
N CYS A 221 3.00 14.60 29.43
CA CYS A 221 1.69 13.94 29.40
C CYS A 221 1.76 12.47 28.89
N HIS A 222 2.66 12.19 27.96
CA HIS A 222 2.79 10.90 27.29
C HIS A 222 4.02 10.14 27.79
N SER A 223 3.83 9.24 28.75
CA SER A 223 4.94 8.51 29.37
C SER A 223 5.56 7.45 28.44
N ASN A 224 6.90 7.35 28.45
CA ASN A 224 7.68 6.32 27.76
C ASN A 224 7.34 6.17 26.26
N GLY A 225 7.11 7.28 25.56
CA GLY A 225 6.75 7.27 24.14
C GLY A 225 5.39 6.63 23.84
N THR A 226 4.54 6.43 24.86
CA THR A 226 3.18 5.92 24.68
C THR A 226 2.21 7.09 24.50
N PHE A 227 1.78 7.31 23.26
CA PHE A 227 0.90 8.43 22.89
C PHE A 227 -0.60 8.09 22.92
N SER A 228 -0.95 6.87 23.35
CA SER A 228 -2.34 6.44 23.50
C SER A 228 -2.69 6.17 24.96
N GLY A 229 -3.95 6.42 25.33
CA GLY A 229 -4.46 6.10 26.66
C GLY A 229 -4.03 7.06 27.77
N THR A 230 -3.34 8.17 27.45
CA THR A 230 -3.15 9.27 28.40
C THR A 230 -4.52 9.78 28.86
N PRO A 231 -4.80 9.79 30.18
CA PRO A 231 -6.06 10.32 30.69
C PRO A 231 -6.25 11.78 30.28
N THR A 232 -7.49 12.14 29.91
CA THR A 232 -7.86 13.52 29.55
C THR A 232 -8.72 14.19 30.63
N ASP A 233 -9.15 13.42 31.63
CA ASP A 233 -9.89 13.92 32.78
C ASP A 233 -8.98 14.77 33.67
N CYS A 234 -9.41 16.00 33.98
CA CYS A 234 -8.61 16.96 34.75
C CYS A 234 -8.11 16.36 36.08
N PHE A 235 -8.99 15.67 36.81
CA PHE A 235 -8.68 15.06 38.10
C PHE A 235 -7.60 13.98 38.01
N ALA A 236 -7.47 13.27 36.87
CA ALA A 236 -6.45 12.23 36.73
C ALA A 236 -5.03 12.78 36.80
N CYS A 237 -4.82 14.06 36.44
CA CYS A 237 -3.53 14.74 36.55
C CYS A 237 -3.49 15.73 37.72
N HIS A 238 -4.61 16.34 38.07
CA HIS A 238 -4.73 17.38 39.10
C HIS A 238 -5.40 16.87 40.39
N GLU A 239 -5.26 15.57 40.71
CA GLU A 239 -5.77 14.98 41.95
C GLU A 239 -5.16 15.66 43.18
N GLU A 240 -3.84 15.92 43.15
CA GLU A 240 -3.15 16.59 44.25
C GLU A 240 -3.69 18.00 44.47
N ASP A 241 -3.89 18.77 43.40
CA ASP A 241 -4.47 20.11 43.47
C ASP A 241 -5.91 20.07 44.01
N TYR A 242 -6.72 19.11 43.56
CA TYR A 242 -8.09 18.91 44.04
C TYR A 242 -8.11 18.64 45.55
N LEU A 243 -7.24 17.74 46.03
CA LEU A 243 -7.16 17.37 47.45
C LEU A 243 -6.53 18.47 48.32
N ALA A 244 -5.63 19.27 47.76
CA ALA A 244 -4.95 20.36 48.46
C ALA A 244 -5.78 21.65 48.54
N THR A 245 -6.84 21.79 47.74
CA THR A 245 -7.68 22.99 47.74
C THR A 245 -8.45 23.11 49.05
N THR A 246 -8.27 24.23 49.76
CA THR A 246 -8.89 24.48 51.07
C THR A 246 -9.98 25.56 51.03
N SER A 247 -10.09 26.33 49.94
CA SER A 247 -11.07 27.41 49.85
C SER A 247 -11.60 27.59 48.42
N PRO A 248 -12.85 27.17 48.14
CA PRO A 248 -13.66 26.24 48.95
C PRO A 248 -13.02 24.84 48.97
N ASN A 249 -13.09 24.12 50.09
CA ASN A 249 -12.49 22.80 50.18
C ASN A 249 -13.28 21.78 49.33
N HIS A 250 -12.68 21.31 48.24
CA HIS A 250 -13.38 20.41 47.30
C HIS A 250 -13.72 19.05 47.90
N GLN A 251 -12.79 18.47 48.68
CA GLN A 251 -12.99 17.15 49.30
C GLN A 251 -14.04 17.20 50.41
N ALA A 252 -13.97 18.19 51.30
CA ALA A 252 -14.89 18.33 52.43
C ALA A 252 -16.33 18.61 51.98
N ASN A 253 -16.49 19.33 50.87
CA ASN A 253 -17.80 19.62 50.29
C ASN A 253 -18.29 18.56 49.30
N GLY A 254 -17.49 17.53 49.00
CA GLY A 254 -17.88 16.44 48.10
C GLY A 254 -18.16 16.90 46.68
N PHE A 255 -17.39 17.88 46.17
CA PHE A 255 -17.56 18.37 44.81
C PHE A 255 -17.23 17.31 43.75
N PRO A 256 -17.78 17.44 42.53
CA PRO A 256 -17.44 16.52 41.45
C PRO A 256 -15.99 16.69 40.99
N THR A 257 -15.41 15.61 40.46
CA THR A 257 -14.09 15.62 39.82
C THR A 257 -14.11 16.12 38.37
N ASP A 258 -15.31 16.34 37.81
CA ASP A 258 -15.49 17.09 36.57
C ASP A 258 -15.38 18.58 36.85
N CYS A 259 -14.17 19.10 36.68
CA CYS A 259 -13.84 20.49 36.94
C CYS A 259 -14.60 21.46 36.02
N SER A 260 -15.01 21.03 34.83
CA SER A 260 -15.66 21.89 33.83
C SER A 260 -17.03 22.40 34.27
N VAL A 261 -17.65 21.75 35.27
CA VAL A 261 -18.88 22.18 35.92
C VAL A 261 -18.71 23.54 36.59
N CYS A 262 -17.51 23.82 37.12
CA CYS A 262 -17.24 25.01 37.93
C CYS A 262 -16.11 25.87 37.38
N HIS A 263 -15.23 25.37 36.51
CA HIS A 263 -14.05 26.10 36.02
C HIS A 263 -14.03 26.20 34.49
N ALA A 264 -13.59 27.35 33.97
CA ALA A 264 -13.27 27.51 32.55
C ALA A 264 -11.76 27.39 32.30
N ILE A 265 -11.35 26.73 31.23
CA ILE A 265 -9.92 26.63 30.87
C ILE A 265 -9.40 27.99 30.35
N GLU A 266 -10.25 28.76 29.67
CA GLU A 266 -9.92 30.07 29.11
C GLU A 266 -10.67 31.19 29.86
N PRO A 267 -10.01 32.32 30.24
CA PRO A 267 -8.63 32.71 29.92
C PRO A 267 -7.57 32.24 30.94
N GLY A 268 -7.88 31.30 31.83
CA GLY A 268 -6.92 30.81 32.83
C GLY A 268 -7.54 30.33 34.14
N TRP A 269 -8.46 29.36 34.07
CA TRP A 269 -9.05 28.71 35.24
C TRP A 269 -9.90 29.59 36.20
N PRO A 270 -10.73 30.55 35.74
CA PRO A 270 -11.66 31.20 36.65
C PRO A 270 -12.76 30.23 37.10
N ALA A 271 -13.25 30.43 38.34
CA ALA A 271 -14.53 29.85 38.73
C ALA A 271 -15.65 30.48 37.88
N GLN A 272 -16.56 29.64 37.40
CA GLN A 272 -17.80 30.05 36.75
C GLN A 272 -18.64 30.82 37.76
N ASP A 273 -19.17 31.95 37.32
CA ASP A 273 -20.11 32.73 38.11
C ASP A 273 -21.44 31.98 38.18
N PHE A 274 -21.81 31.46 39.35
CA PHE A 274 -23.09 30.79 39.61
C PHE A 274 -24.27 31.78 39.75
N ALA A 275 -24.19 32.95 39.13
CA ALA A 275 -25.26 33.95 39.08
C ALA A 275 -26.63 33.39 38.63
N GLN A 276 -26.67 32.23 37.99
CA GLN A 276 -27.90 31.55 37.54
C GLN A 276 -28.48 30.54 38.53
N HIS A 277 -27.89 30.34 39.73
CA HIS A 277 -28.43 29.41 40.72
C HIS A 277 -29.87 29.76 41.10
N ASP A 278 -30.20 31.05 41.18
CA ASP A 278 -31.54 31.53 41.50
C ASP A 278 -32.57 31.27 40.39
N ASP A 279 -32.12 31.09 39.15
CA ASP A 279 -32.98 30.86 37.99
C ASP A 279 -33.32 29.38 37.80
N LEU A 280 -32.44 28.48 38.24
CA LEU A 280 -32.57 27.02 38.05
C LEU A 280 -32.91 26.27 39.34
N TYR A 281 -32.56 26.83 40.50
CA TYR A 281 -32.71 26.21 41.81
C TYR A 281 -33.30 27.20 42.83
N PHE A 282 -33.26 26.83 44.11
CA PHE A 282 -33.79 27.68 45.17
C PHE A 282 -33.02 29.02 45.22
N PRO A 283 -33.69 30.18 45.29
CA PRO A 283 -33.01 31.47 45.26
C PRO A 283 -32.20 31.71 46.53
N ILE A 284 -30.87 31.74 46.38
CA ILE A 284 -29.89 31.95 47.44
C ILE A 284 -29.13 33.28 47.28
N PHE A 285 -29.03 33.81 46.05
CA PHE A 285 -28.45 35.13 45.76
C PHE A 285 -29.52 36.25 45.78
N SER A 286 -30.80 35.87 45.87
CA SER A 286 -31.97 36.73 45.96
C SER A 286 -33.05 36.11 46.88
N GLY A 287 -34.17 36.81 47.08
CA GLY A 287 -35.26 36.33 47.95
C GLY A 287 -34.91 36.33 49.45
N LYS A 288 -35.65 35.53 50.24
CA LYS A 288 -35.57 35.54 51.71
C LYS A 288 -34.26 34.98 52.29
N HIS A 289 -33.45 34.31 51.48
CA HIS A 289 -32.18 33.70 51.89
C HIS A 289 -30.97 34.45 51.32
N LYS A 290 -31.22 35.61 50.69
CA LYS A 290 -30.18 36.49 50.16
C LYS A 290 -29.22 36.90 51.29
N GLY A 291 -27.98 36.45 51.18
CA GLY A 291 -26.91 36.77 52.14
C GLY A 291 -26.59 35.64 53.13
N GLU A 292 -27.44 34.61 53.23
CA GLU A 292 -27.20 33.42 54.08
C GLU A 292 -26.09 32.53 53.50
N TRP A 293 -25.80 32.63 52.20
CA TRP A 293 -24.66 31.94 51.56
C TRP A 293 -23.30 32.49 52.01
N ASN A 294 -23.24 33.70 52.55
CA ASN A 294 -22.00 34.23 53.14
C ASN A 294 -21.69 33.58 54.49
N ASP A 295 -22.61 32.79 55.07
CA ASP A 295 -22.37 31.98 56.26
C ASP A 295 -21.88 30.56 55.89
N CYS A 296 -21.62 30.27 54.60
CA CYS A 296 -20.67 29.23 54.19
C CYS A 296 -19.21 29.66 54.47
N ILE A 297 -18.99 30.37 55.58
CA ILE A 297 -17.71 30.47 56.25
C ILE A 297 -17.71 29.36 57.31
N GLU A 298 -17.36 28.16 56.88
CA GLU A 298 -16.40 27.30 57.58
C GLU A 298 -15.36 26.79 56.58
#